data_AF-A0AAV9Z027-F1
#
_entry.id   AF-A0AAV9Z027-F1
#
_cell.length_a   1.000
_cell.length_b   1.000
_cell.length_c   1.000
_cell.angle_alpha   90.00
_cell.angle_beta   90.00
_cell.angle_gamma   90.00
#
_symmetry.space_group_name_H-M   'P 1'
#
loop_
_entity.id
_entity.type
_entity.pdbx_description
1 polymer ?
#
loop_
_entity_poly.entity_id
_entity_poly.type
_entity_poly.pdbx_seq_one_letter_code
_entity_poly.pdbx_strand_id
1 'polypeptide(L)'
;EQVHSCQVRRCLIVSKSGGLRCKRRAPFTCHEKDFIEGGNWGQRRVYEFMNGWIPGILVNVRCNNDAKLLTNGRDTMNTTFYVAGYAAKPQQMNYNIS
;
A
#
# COMPACT_ATOMS: atom_id res chain seq x y z
N GLU A 1 19.10 -0.81 -9.81
CA GLU A 1 18.75 0.52 -9.23
C GLU A 1 17.26 0.77 -9.36
N GLN A 2 16.67 1.61 -8.52
CA GLN A 2 15.28 2.05 -8.70
C GLN A 2 15.25 3.17 -9.76
N VAL A 3 14.23 3.23 -10.62
CA VAL A 3 14.09 4.30 -11.65
C VAL A 3 14.13 5.71 -11.03
N HIS A 4 13.76 5.84 -9.76
CA HIS A 4 13.82 7.11 -9.04
C HIS A 4 15.18 7.30 -8.33
N SER A 5 16.03 8.17 -8.88
CA SER A 5 17.18 8.72 -8.16
C SER A 5 16.85 10.11 -7.60
N CYS A 6 17.18 10.32 -6.33
CA CYS A 6 16.92 11.61 -5.67
C CYS A 6 17.96 12.65 -6.08
N GLN A 7 17.50 13.86 -6.41
CA GLN A 7 18.39 14.99 -6.72
C GLN A 7 17.91 16.28 -6.04
N VAL A 8 18.87 17.14 -5.68
CA VAL A 8 18.63 18.48 -5.12
C VAL A 8 17.87 19.31 -6.16
N ARG A 9 16.86 20.07 -5.73
CA ARG A 9 15.89 20.82 -6.58
C ARG A 9 14.89 20.00 -7.41
N ARG A 10 14.94 18.66 -7.44
CA ARG A 10 13.89 17.82 -8.05
C ARG A 10 12.86 17.33 -7.03
N CYS A 11 13.29 16.38 -6.20
CA CYS A 11 12.40 15.70 -5.25
C CYS A 11 12.87 15.82 -3.80
N LEU A 12 14.11 16.25 -3.55
CA LEU A 12 14.60 16.48 -2.20
C LEU A 12 14.00 17.78 -1.65
N ILE A 13 13.35 17.66 -0.50
CA ILE A 13 12.79 18.77 0.28
C ILE A 13 13.47 18.81 1.64
N VAL A 14 13.61 20.01 2.20
CA VAL A 14 14.12 20.19 3.55
C VAL A 14 13.06 19.73 4.54
N SER A 15 13.43 18.86 5.48
CA SER A 15 12.57 18.42 6.57
C SER A 15 12.52 19.49 7.67
N LYS A 16 11.55 19.38 8.58
CA LYS A 16 11.47 20.26 9.75
C LYS A 16 12.70 20.16 10.67
N SER A 17 13.44 19.06 10.60
CA SER A 17 14.69 18.84 11.35
C SER A 17 15.95 19.27 10.60
N GLY A 18 15.81 19.95 9.45
CA GLY A 18 16.94 20.44 8.65
C GLY A 18 17.58 19.42 7.71
N GLY A 19 17.16 18.15 7.74
CA GLY A 19 17.66 17.11 6.83
C GLY A 19 16.99 17.15 5.45
N LEU A 20 17.66 16.63 4.41
CA LEU A 20 17.04 16.42 3.10
C LEU A 20 16.22 15.12 3.12
N ARG A 21 14.94 15.20 2.74
CA ARG A 21 14.08 14.03 2.54
C ARG A 21 13.47 14.03 1.15
N CYS A 22 13.28 12.86 0.57
CA CYS A 22 12.55 12.76 -0.69
C CYS A 22 11.05 13.05 -0.48
N LYS A 23 10.48 13.97 -1.26
CA LYS A 23 9.03 14.25 -1.30
C LYS A 23 8.21 12.99 -1.58
N ARG A 24 8.76 12.07 -2.39
CA ARG A 24 8.14 10.78 -2.74
C ARG A 24 8.50 9.65 -1.76
N ARG A 25 9.21 9.94 -0.67
CA ARG A 25 9.67 8.97 0.35
C ARG A 25 10.56 7.86 -0.22
N ALA A 26 11.33 8.15 -1.27
CA ALA A 26 12.38 7.23 -1.71
C ALA A 26 13.55 7.20 -0.69
N PRO A 27 14.28 6.07 -0.58
CA PRO A 27 14.10 4.82 -1.34
C PRO A 27 12.84 4.06 -0.92
N PHE A 28 12.15 3.47 -1.91
CA PHE A 28 10.94 2.69 -1.68
C PHE A 28 11.30 1.32 -1.11
N THR A 29 10.50 0.82 -0.17
CA THR A 29 10.67 -0.52 0.38
C THR A 29 10.46 -1.56 -0.71
N CYS A 30 11.41 -2.48 -0.85
CA CYS A 30 11.37 -3.55 -1.85
C CYS A 30 11.16 -4.88 -1.13
N HIS A 31 10.30 -5.75 -1.68
CA HIS A 31 10.04 -7.07 -1.13
C HIS A 31 10.21 -8.15 -2.21
N GLU A 32 10.78 -9.30 -1.80
CA GLU A 32 10.98 -10.45 -2.69
C GLU A 32 9.70 -11.26 -2.91
N LYS A 33 8.75 -11.16 -1.98
CA LYS A 33 7.48 -11.88 -2.01
C LYS A 33 6.34 -10.95 -1.59
N ASP A 34 5.17 -11.25 -2.12
CA ASP A 34 3.93 -10.63 -1.67
C ASP A 34 3.65 -11.10 -0.24
N PHE A 35 3.37 -10.18 0.68
CA PHE A 35 3.06 -10.54 2.06
C PHE A 35 1.95 -9.64 2.63
N ILE A 36 1.22 -10.22 3.58
CA ILE A 36 0.24 -9.55 4.42
C ILE A 36 0.47 -10.06 5.84
N GLU A 37 1.08 -9.26 6.71
CA GLU A 37 1.44 -9.65 8.08
C GLU A 37 1.24 -8.49 9.05
N GLY A 38 0.53 -8.73 10.16
CA GLY A 38 0.35 -7.74 11.22
C GLY A 38 -0.31 -6.42 10.78
N GLY A 39 -1.12 -6.45 9.71
CA GLY A 39 -1.73 -5.25 9.11
C GLY A 39 -0.80 -4.46 8.18
N ASN A 40 0.46 -4.89 8.05
CA ASN A 40 1.35 -4.44 6.99
C ASN A 40 1.18 -5.33 5.77
N TRP A 41 1.36 -4.74 4.60
CA TRP A 41 1.39 -5.48 3.35
C TRP A 41 2.50 -4.93 2.48
N GLY A 42 3.00 -5.76 1.58
CA GLY A 42 3.97 -5.35 0.58
C GLY A 42 3.88 -6.25 -0.64
N GLN A 43 4.20 -5.65 -1.79
CA GLN A 43 4.14 -6.31 -3.09
C GLN A 43 5.51 -6.83 -3.51
N ARG A 44 5.51 -7.99 -4.16
CA ARG A 44 6.69 -8.59 -4.77
C ARG A 44 7.19 -7.73 -5.92
N ARG A 45 8.51 -7.55 -5.97
CA ARG A 45 9.20 -6.93 -7.08
C ARG A 45 9.41 -7.93 -8.21
N VAL A 46 8.56 -7.89 -9.23
CA VAL A 46 8.69 -8.73 -10.45
C VAL A 46 9.75 -8.16 -11.40
N TYR A 47 9.89 -6.84 -11.44
CA TYR A 47 10.86 -6.15 -12.29
C TYR A 47 11.85 -5.38 -11.44
N GLU A 48 13.14 -5.58 -11.67
CA GLU A 48 14.19 -5.05 -10.80
C GLU A 48 14.17 -3.52 -10.65
N PHE A 49 13.64 -2.79 -11.63
CA PHE A 49 13.68 -1.33 -11.64
C PHE A 49 12.34 -0.70 -11.24
N MET A 50 11.27 -1.49 -11.09
CA MET A 50 9.90 -1.00 -10.87
C MET A 50 9.32 -1.49 -9.54
N ASN A 51 8.58 -0.62 -8.86
CA ASN A 51 7.84 -0.99 -7.65
C ASN A 51 6.37 -1.13 -8.03
N GLY A 52 5.79 -2.31 -7.81
CA GLY A 52 4.36 -2.53 -8.08
C GLY A 52 3.98 -2.28 -9.53
N TRP A 53 4.52 -3.08 -10.44
CA TRP A 53 4.26 -2.94 -11.86
C TRP A 53 2.76 -3.07 -12.18
N ILE A 54 2.13 -1.94 -12.50
CA ILE A 54 0.80 -1.88 -13.12
C ILE A 54 0.99 -1.47 -14.59
N PRO A 55 0.83 -2.39 -15.55
CA PRO A 55 1.07 -2.13 -16.96
C PRO A 55 0.30 -0.91 -17.48
N GLY A 56 -0.99 -0.81 -17.14
CA GLY A 56 -1.85 0.30 -17.58
C GLY A 56 -1.37 1.66 -17.10
N ILE A 57 -0.89 1.78 -15.86
CA ILE A 57 -0.39 3.06 -15.32
C ILE A 57 0.98 3.37 -15.90
N LEU A 58 1.86 2.38 -16.01
CA LEU A 58 3.20 2.58 -16.58
C LEU A 58 3.12 3.10 -18.02
N VAL A 59 2.30 2.47 -18.86
CA VAL A 59 2.15 2.83 -20.28
C VAL A 59 1.58 4.24 -20.45
N ASN A 60 0.53 4.57 -19.68
CA ASN A 60 -0.17 5.85 -19.83
C ASN A 60 0.55 7.03 -19.16
N VAL A 61 1.20 6.81 -18.02
CA VAL A 61 1.80 7.88 -17.21
C VAL A 61 3.33 7.95 -17.42
N ARG A 62 3.93 6.99 -18.14
CA ARG A 62 5.37 6.92 -18.46
C ARG A 62 6.30 7.11 -17.26
N CYS A 63 5.85 6.66 -16.08
CA CYS A 63 6.66 6.71 -14.86
C CYS A 63 6.35 5.53 -13.94
N ASN A 64 7.36 5.15 -13.13
CA ASN A 64 7.22 4.14 -12.09
C ASN A 64 6.39 4.72 -10.94
N ASN A 65 5.15 4.23 -10.81
CA ASN A 65 4.22 4.62 -9.76
C ASN A 65 4.07 3.46 -8.79
N ASP A 66 4.01 3.76 -7.50
CA ASP A 66 3.78 2.75 -6.49
C ASP A 66 2.30 2.32 -6.53
N ALA A 67 2.07 1.08 -6.94
CA ALA A 67 0.76 0.45 -6.87
C ALA A 67 0.38 0.23 -5.41
N LYS A 68 -0.60 1.00 -4.91
CA LYS A 68 -1.10 0.84 -3.55
C LYS A 68 -2.36 -0.01 -3.53
N LEU A 69 -2.35 -1.11 -2.77
CA LEU A 69 -3.57 -1.86 -2.45
C LEU A 69 -4.47 -0.98 -1.57
N LEU A 70 -5.66 -0.65 -2.07
CA LEU A 70 -6.70 0.03 -1.29
C LEU A 70 -7.64 -1.02 -0.71
N THR A 71 -7.51 -1.31 0.59
CA THR A 71 -8.38 -2.27 1.30
C THR A 71 -9.81 -1.77 1.49
N ASN A 72 -10.10 -0.49 1.21
CA ASN A 72 -11.43 0.10 1.21
C ASN A 72 -11.87 0.56 -0.20
N GLY A 73 -11.39 -0.11 -1.26
CA GLY A 73 -11.88 0.12 -2.62
C GLY A 73 -13.26 -0.49 -2.83
N ARG A 74 -13.93 -0.11 -3.93
CA ARG A 74 -15.26 -0.64 -4.29
C ARG A 74 -15.29 -2.17 -4.32
N ASP A 75 -14.20 -2.80 -4.75
CA ASP A 75 -14.06 -4.25 -4.85
C ASP A 75 -13.83 -4.93 -3.48
N THR A 76 -13.17 -4.26 -2.53
CA THR A 76 -12.87 -4.81 -1.19
C THR A 76 -13.90 -4.40 -0.13
N MET A 77 -14.79 -3.46 -0.44
CA MET A 77 -15.84 -2.98 0.46
C MET A 77 -16.81 -4.10 0.89
N ASN A 78 -17.02 -5.10 0.03
CA ASN A 78 -17.83 -6.27 0.37
C ASN A 78 -17.23 -7.07 1.55
N THR A 79 -15.90 -7.20 1.61
CA THR A 79 -15.22 -7.87 2.72
C THR A 79 -15.35 -7.06 4.01
N THR A 80 -15.17 -5.74 3.94
CA THR A 80 -15.33 -4.83 5.09
C THR A 80 -16.77 -4.85 5.61
N PHE A 81 -17.77 -4.83 4.71
CA PHE A 81 -19.18 -4.95 5.06
C PHE A 81 -19.48 -6.28 5.75
N TYR A 82 -18.94 -7.38 5.23
CA TYR A 82 -19.15 -8.71 5.81
C TYR A 82 -18.53 -8.83 7.21
N VAL A 83 -17.29 -8.37 7.39
CA VAL A 83 -16.61 -8.38 8.70
C VAL A 83 -17.34 -7.48 9.70
N ALA A 84 -17.70 -6.26 9.31
CA ALA A 84 -18.43 -5.35 10.17
C ALA A 84 -19.80 -5.91 10.55
N GLY A 85 -20.55 -6.46 9.60
CA GLY A 85 -21.86 -7.07 9.86
C GLY A 85 -21.78 -8.29 10.79
N TYR A 86 -20.74 -9.11 10.68
CA TYR A 86 -20.58 -10.30 11.50
C TYR A 86 -20.01 -9.98 12.89
N ALA A 87 -19.01 -9.10 12.97
CA ALA A 87 -18.35 -8.71 14.23
C ALA A 87 -19.16 -7.73 15.06
N ALA A 88 -19.92 -6.83 14.42
CA ALA A 88 -20.83 -5.92 15.12
C ALA A 88 -22.22 -6.53 15.35
N LYS A 89 -22.44 -7.79 14.95
CA LYS A 89 -23.68 -8.50 15.28
C LYS A 89 -23.77 -8.58 16.81
N PRO A 90 -24.79 -7.97 17.44
CA PRO A 90 -24.93 -8.08 18.88
C PRO A 90 -25.08 -9.55 19.23
N GLN A 91 -24.21 -10.05 20.09
CA GLN A 91 -24.30 -11.42 20.60
C GLN A 91 -25.53 -11.46 21.52
N GLN A 92 -26.66 -11.91 20.96
CA GLN A 92 -27.86 -12.11 21.77
C GLN A 92 -27.55 -13.18 22.82
N MET A 93 -27.93 -12.91 24.07
CA MET A 93 -27.80 -13.88 25.16
C MET A 93 -28.62 -15.11 24.79
N ASN A 94 -27.94 -16.22 24.49
CA ASN A 94 -28.60 -17.51 24.32
C ASN A 94 -29.02 -18.00 25.70
N TYR A 95 -30.30 -17.92 26.01
CA TYR A 95 -30.88 -18.62 27.14
C TYR A 95 -31.11 -20.07 26.69
N ASN A 96 -30.24 -20.98 27.10
CA ASN A 96 -30.57 -22.40 27.06
C ASN A 96 -31.70 -22.60 28.08
N ILE A 97 -32.95 -22.58 27.61
CA ILE A 97 -34.10 -22.97 28.42
C ILE A 97 -34.05 -24.49 28.48
N SER A 98 -33.64 -25.02 29.64
CA SER A 98 -33.79 -26.43 30.01
C SER A 98 -35.26 -26.83 30.09
#